data_AF-A0A109JSN1-F1
#
_entry.id   AF-A0A109JSN1-F1
#
_cell.length_a   1.000
_cell.length_b   1.000
_cell.length_c   1.000
_cell.angle_alpha   90.00
_cell.angle_beta   90.00
_cell.angle_gamma   90.00
#
_symmetry.space_group_name_H-M   'P 1'
#
loop_
_entity.id
_entity.type
_entity.pdbx_description
1 polymer ?
#
loop_
_entity_poly.entity_id
_entity_poly.type
_entity_poly.pdbx_seq_one_letter_code
_entity_poly.pdbx_strand_id
1 'polypeptide(L)'
;MHGPVADQAESTSAAAGNSPVAVLERALSICNTVIVVFAAIALVAACVILSYSVLGRALFHMANYWQDEAAVFLLVGATFMTSAHVQSQRGHVSIEAFVGLLSPRANSIRLWLVDVASFAFCTFFAWKSWTLAHEAYVDGQVSNSMWSPPLAIPYGLMALGMTLLCVQILLQIIVPLTSGTRR
;
A
#
# COMPACT_ATOMS: atom_id res chain seq x y z
N MET A 1 -53.90 8.20 -10.68
CA MET A 1 -52.90 8.98 -9.92
C MET A 1 -51.67 8.10 -9.63
N HIS A 2 -50.82 7.87 -10.63
CA HIS A 2 -49.49 7.25 -10.43
C HIS A 2 -48.46 8.14 -11.12
N GLY A 3 -47.68 8.87 -10.31
CA GLY A 3 -46.51 9.62 -10.77
C GLY A 3 -45.28 8.71 -10.85
N PRO A 4 -44.29 9.03 -11.70
CA PRO A 4 -43.15 8.15 -11.94
C PRO A 4 -42.12 8.22 -10.80
N VAL A 5 -41.81 7.07 -10.20
CA VAL A 5 -40.79 6.89 -9.14
C VAL A 5 -39.39 6.60 -9.74
N ALA A 6 -39.27 6.59 -11.08
CA ALA A 6 -38.04 6.17 -11.77
C ALA A 6 -36.92 7.22 -11.80
N ASP A 7 -37.22 8.51 -11.68
CA ASP A 7 -36.26 9.59 -11.98
C ASP A 7 -35.31 9.96 -10.81
N GLN A 8 -35.64 9.54 -9.58
CA GLN A 8 -34.81 9.82 -8.39
C GLN A 8 -33.66 8.81 -8.19
N ALA A 9 -33.79 7.61 -8.75
CA ALA A 9 -32.75 6.58 -8.63
C ALA A 9 -31.56 6.83 -9.59
N GLU A 10 -31.81 7.39 -10.78
CA GLU A 10 -30.75 7.70 -11.75
C GLU A 10 -30.00 9.00 -11.40
N SER A 11 -30.69 10.02 -10.89
CA SER A 11 -30.07 11.31 -10.53
C SER A 11 -29.15 11.25 -9.30
N THR A 12 -29.33 10.27 -8.41
CA THR A 12 -28.46 10.08 -7.23
C THR A 12 -27.15 9.35 -7.58
N SER A 13 -27.16 8.50 -8.61
CA SER A 13 -25.97 7.76 -9.08
C SER A 13 -25.04 8.64 -9.95
N ALA A 14 -25.63 9.52 -10.76
CA ALA A 14 -24.87 10.38 -11.67
C ALA A 14 -24.08 11.50 -10.96
N ALA A 15 -24.56 12.01 -9.82
CA ALA A 15 -23.94 13.15 -9.13
C ALA A 15 -22.72 12.76 -8.26
N ALA A 16 -22.57 11.49 -7.86
CA ALA A 16 -21.39 11.00 -7.16
C ALA A 16 -20.20 10.67 -8.09
N GLY A 17 -20.46 10.57 -9.40
CA GLY A 17 -19.48 10.17 -10.41
C GLY A 17 -18.44 11.23 -10.80
N ASN A 18 -18.64 12.50 -10.39
CA ASN A 18 -17.90 13.65 -10.95
C ASN A 18 -17.02 14.41 -9.93
N SER A 19 -16.95 13.96 -8.68
CA SER A 19 -16.01 14.57 -7.73
C SER A 19 -14.57 14.19 -8.13
N PRO A 20 -13.62 15.15 -8.21
CA PRO A 20 -12.22 14.84 -8.52
C PRO A 20 -11.62 13.81 -7.56
N VAL A 21 -12.14 13.76 -6.33
CA VAL A 21 -11.78 12.77 -5.31
C VAL A 21 -12.22 11.35 -5.72
N ALA A 22 -13.42 11.19 -6.24
CA ALA A 22 -13.95 9.89 -6.67
C ALA A 22 -13.19 9.33 -7.89
N VAL A 23 -12.76 10.21 -8.81
CA VAL A 23 -11.91 9.83 -9.95
C VAL A 23 -10.54 9.35 -9.45
N LEU A 24 -9.95 10.08 -8.50
CA LEU A 24 -8.65 9.72 -7.91
C LEU A 24 -8.71 8.40 -7.13
N GLU A 25 -9.78 8.16 -6.38
CA GLU A 25 -10.00 6.88 -5.70
C GLU A 25 -10.11 5.71 -6.67
N ARG A 26 -10.87 5.87 -7.77
CA ARG A 26 -10.96 4.83 -8.82
C ARG A 26 -9.62 4.57 -9.48
N ALA A 27 -8.89 5.62 -9.84
CA ALA A 27 -7.56 5.49 -10.44
C ALA A 27 -6.61 4.75 -9.49
N LEU A 28 -6.57 5.14 -8.22
CA LEU A 28 -5.73 4.51 -7.22
C LEU A 28 -6.14 3.06 -6.95
N SER A 29 -7.45 2.76 -6.93
CA SER A 29 -7.97 1.41 -6.79
C SER A 29 -7.52 0.50 -7.93
N ILE A 30 -7.61 0.95 -9.18
CA ILE A 30 -7.16 0.19 -10.35
C ILE A 30 -5.65 -0.05 -10.27
N CYS A 31 -4.86 1.01 -9.98
CA CYS A 31 -3.41 0.88 -9.79
C CYS A 31 -3.08 -0.15 -8.70
N ASN A 32 -3.74 -0.07 -7.55
CA ASN A 32 -3.55 -0.99 -6.43
C ASN A 32 -3.90 -2.44 -6.79
N THR A 33 -4.98 -2.68 -7.55
CA THR A 33 -5.33 -4.03 -7.99
C THR A 33 -4.26 -4.63 -8.91
N VAL A 34 -3.76 -3.85 -9.86
CA VAL A 34 -2.67 -4.28 -10.76
C VAL A 34 -1.42 -4.61 -9.94
N ILE A 35 -1.05 -3.72 -9.00
CA ILE A 35 0.09 -3.91 -8.11
C ILE A 35 -0.04 -5.20 -7.30
N VAL A 36 -1.22 -5.49 -6.76
CA VAL A 36 -1.47 -6.71 -5.97
C VAL A 36 -1.28 -7.97 -6.80
N VAL A 37 -1.72 -7.98 -8.07
CA VAL A 37 -1.50 -9.13 -8.95
C VAL A 37 0.01 -9.37 -9.17
N PHE A 38 0.77 -8.32 -9.48
CA PHE A 38 2.22 -8.43 -9.62
C PHE A 38 2.91 -8.85 -8.32
N ALA A 39 2.49 -8.31 -7.18
CA ALA A 39 3.01 -8.67 -5.88
C ALA A 39 2.71 -10.12 -5.50
N ALA A 40 1.53 -10.64 -5.85
CA ALA A 40 1.18 -12.04 -5.63
C ALA A 40 2.08 -12.98 -6.45
N ILE A 41 2.34 -12.63 -7.73
CA ILE A 41 3.28 -13.37 -8.58
C ILE A 41 4.70 -13.31 -7.98
N ALA A 42 5.14 -12.13 -7.54
CA ALA A 42 6.44 -11.94 -6.90
C ALA A 42 6.58 -12.76 -5.61
N LEU A 43 5.52 -12.84 -4.80
CA LEU A 43 5.50 -13.64 -3.57
C LEU A 43 5.60 -15.13 -3.87
N VAL A 44 4.83 -15.64 -4.84
CA VAL A 44 4.92 -17.04 -5.28
C VAL A 44 6.32 -17.34 -5.83
N ALA A 45 6.88 -16.44 -6.63
CA ALA A 45 8.25 -16.58 -7.14
C ALA A 45 9.28 -16.63 -6.00
N ALA A 46 9.16 -15.76 -4.99
CA ALA A 46 10.03 -15.77 -3.81
C ALA A 46 9.92 -17.11 -3.06
N CYS A 47 8.70 -17.62 -2.84
CA CYS A 47 8.48 -18.94 -2.23
C CYS A 47 9.15 -20.07 -3.01
N VAL A 48 9.04 -20.07 -4.34
CA VAL A 48 9.68 -21.08 -5.21
C VAL A 48 11.20 -20.98 -5.15
N ILE A 49 11.76 -19.76 -5.23
CA ILE A 49 13.21 -19.51 -5.15
C ILE A 49 13.78 -20.02 -3.82
N LEU A 50 13.12 -19.69 -2.70
CA LEU A 50 13.53 -20.14 -1.37
C LEU A 50 13.36 -21.65 -1.18
N SER A 51 12.28 -22.24 -1.71
CA SER A 51 12.10 -23.69 -1.65
C SER A 51 13.19 -24.41 -2.44
N TYR A 52 13.53 -23.89 -3.62
CA TYR A 52 14.62 -24.41 -4.43
C TYR A 52 15.99 -24.23 -3.75
N SER A 53 16.24 -23.11 -3.05
CA SER A 53 17.50 -22.89 -2.32
C SER A 53 17.70 -23.91 -1.21
N VAL A 54 16.64 -24.21 -0.45
CA VAL A 54 16.66 -25.20 0.65
C VAL A 54 16.84 -26.61 0.10
N LEU A 55 16.10 -26.99 -0.94
CA LEU A 55 16.22 -28.32 -1.57
C LEU A 55 17.59 -28.52 -2.22
N GLY A 56 18.10 -27.51 -2.93
CA GLY A 56 19.42 -27.54 -3.55
C GLY A 56 20.54 -27.74 -2.54
N ARG A 57 20.47 -27.03 -1.40
CA ARG A 57 21.43 -27.17 -0.31
C ARG A 57 21.34 -28.55 0.35
N ALA A 58 20.12 -29.06 0.57
CA ALA A 58 19.90 -30.34 1.24
C ALA A 58 20.31 -31.55 0.37
N LEU A 59 20.07 -31.50 -0.94
CA LEU A 59 20.32 -32.63 -1.85
C LEU A 59 21.71 -32.58 -2.50
N PHE A 60 22.16 -31.39 -2.91
CA PHE A 60 23.35 -31.22 -3.75
C PHE A 60 24.52 -30.55 -3.01
N HIS A 61 24.34 -30.14 -1.74
CA HIS A 61 25.35 -29.41 -0.95
C HIS A 61 25.94 -28.16 -1.64
N MET A 62 25.29 -27.65 -2.69
CA MET A 62 25.67 -26.43 -3.38
C MET A 62 24.74 -25.29 -2.94
N ALA A 63 25.31 -24.25 -2.33
CA ALA A 63 24.58 -23.04 -1.96
C ALA A 63 24.68 -22.03 -3.11
N ASN A 64 23.55 -21.68 -3.73
CA ASN A 64 23.52 -20.66 -4.78
C ASN A 64 23.29 -19.27 -4.14
N TYR A 65 24.29 -18.39 -4.24
CA TYR A 65 24.33 -17.13 -3.48
C TYR A 65 23.35 -16.03 -3.93
N TRP A 66 22.68 -16.17 -5.08
CA TRP A 66 21.75 -15.16 -5.62
C TRP A 66 20.31 -15.28 -5.10
N GLN A 67 19.95 -16.43 -4.54
CA GLN A 67 18.57 -16.80 -4.23
C GLN A 67 18.02 -15.98 -3.06
N ASP A 68 18.81 -15.83 -2.00
CA ASP A 68 18.40 -15.12 -0.79
C ASP A 68 18.14 -13.64 -1.08
N GLU A 69 19.05 -12.97 -1.81
CA GLU A 69 18.90 -11.57 -2.22
C GLU A 69 17.71 -11.36 -3.16
N ALA A 70 17.53 -12.24 -4.15
CA ALA A 70 16.40 -12.15 -5.07
C ALA A 70 15.07 -12.29 -4.34
N ALA A 71 14.97 -13.23 -3.39
CA ALA A 71 13.78 -13.39 -2.56
C ALA A 71 13.52 -12.16 -1.68
N VAL A 72 14.56 -11.59 -1.05
CA VAL A 72 14.44 -10.36 -0.26
C VAL A 72 13.93 -9.20 -1.12
N PHE A 73 14.45 -9.03 -2.34
CA PHE A 73 14.05 -7.93 -3.23
C PHE A 73 12.59 -8.06 -3.65
N LEU A 74 12.15 -9.28 -3.99
CA LEU A 74 10.75 -9.57 -4.33
C LEU A 74 9.82 -9.33 -3.14
N LEU A 75 10.22 -9.75 -1.93
CA LEU A 75 9.44 -9.56 -0.71
C LEU A 75 9.33 -8.09 -0.32
N VAL A 76 10.42 -7.33 -0.39
CA VAL A 76 10.41 -5.87 -0.15
C VAL A 76 9.48 -5.19 -1.14
N GLY A 77 9.63 -5.49 -2.44
CA GLY A 77 8.76 -4.97 -3.48
C GLY A 77 7.28 -5.28 -3.23
N ALA A 78 6.95 -6.56 -3.00
CA ALA A 78 5.59 -7.00 -2.75
C ALA A 78 4.98 -6.33 -1.50
N THR A 79 5.75 -6.24 -0.41
CA THR A 79 5.26 -5.69 0.87
C THR A 79 4.95 -4.20 0.75
N PHE A 80 5.90 -3.40 0.25
CA PHE A 80 5.69 -1.95 0.19
C PHE A 80 4.69 -1.56 -0.89
N MET A 81 4.72 -2.21 -2.06
CA MET A 81 3.81 -1.87 -3.14
C MET A 81 2.35 -2.21 -2.80
N THR A 82 2.10 -3.29 -2.06
CA THR A 82 0.72 -3.66 -1.65
C THR A 82 0.20 -2.90 -0.44
N SER A 83 1.07 -2.19 0.29
CA SER A 83 0.70 -1.47 1.52
C SER A 83 -0.48 -0.52 1.35
N ALA A 84 -0.53 0.23 0.24
CA ALA A 84 -1.63 1.13 -0.10
C ALA A 84 -2.95 0.38 -0.31
N HIS A 85 -2.93 -0.80 -0.93
CA HIS A 85 -4.12 -1.61 -1.11
C HIS A 85 -4.65 -2.16 0.23
N VAL A 86 -3.77 -2.68 1.07
CA VAL A 86 -4.15 -3.16 2.42
C VAL A 86 -4.71 -2.01 3.26
N GLN A 87 -4.09 -0.82 3.15
CA GLN A 87 -4.55 0.40 3.80
C GLN A 87 -5.96 0.81 3.33
N SER A 88 -6.29 0.66 2.04
CA SER A 88 -7.64 0.99 1.54
C SER A 88 -8.74 0.14 2.18
N GLN A 89 -8.40 -1.07 2.63
CA GLN A 89 -9.33 -2.01 3.25
C GLN A 89 -9.51 -1.79 4.77
N ARG A 90 -8.94 -0.70 5.34
CA ARG A 90 -8.97 -0.35 6.77
C ARG A 90 -10.35 -0.35 7.44
N GLY A 91 -11.44 -0.33 6.67
CA GLY A 91 -12.82 -0.37 7.17
C GLY A 91 -13.14 -1.56 8.09
N HIS A 92 -12.43 -2.70 7.97
CA HIS A 92 -12.70 -3.90 8.78
C HIS A 92 -11.72 -4.15 9.94
N VAL A 93 -10.65 -3.36 10.07
CA VAL A 93 -9.52 -3.67 10.97
C VAL A 93 -9.37 -2.65 12.12
N SER A 94 -10.14 -1.56 12.11
CA SER A 94 -10.17 -0.60 13.21
C SER A 94 -10.85 -1.21 14.44
N ILE A 95 -10.09 -2.01 15.22
CA ILE A 95 -10.32 -2.46 16.60
C ILE A 95 -11.75 -2.16 17.09
N GLU A 96 -12.75 -2.83 16.50
CA GLU A 96 -14.16 -2.65 16.89
C GLU A 96 -14.35 -3.04 18.38
N ALA A 97 -13.43 -3.85 18.90
CA ALA A 97 -13.33 -4.23 20.31
C ALA A 97 -13.21 -3.04 21.29
N PHE A 98 -12.58 -1.91 20.89
CA PHE A 98 -12.49 -0.71 21.74
C PHE A 98 -13.55 0.35 21.41
N VAL A 99 -14.25 0.21 20.27
CA VAL A 99 -15.29 1.15 19.84
C VAL A 99 -16.54 1.01 20.71
N GLY A 100 -16.83 -0.20 21.23
CA GLY A 100 -17.99 -0.44 22.10
C GLY A 100 -17.92 0.21 23.48
N LEU A 101 -16.74 0.64 23.94
CA LEU A 101 -16.53 1.21 25.28
C LEU A 101 -16.41 2.75 25.31
N LEU A 102 -16.22 3.40 24.15
CA LEU A 102 -15.98 4.84 24.06
C LEU A 102 -17.17 5.59 23.43
N SER A 103 -17.38 6.83 23.87
CA SER A 103 -18.42 7.69 23.28
C SER A 103 -18.13 7.96 21.79
N PRO A 104 -19.16 8.11 20.93
CA PRO A 104 -19.00 8.27 19.48
C PRO A 104 -18.07 9.42 19.08
N ARG A 105 -18.04 10.50 19.87
CA ARG A 105 -17.19 11.68 19.62
C ARG A 105 -15.71 11.42 19.92
N ALA A 106 -15.40 10.73 21.02
CA ALA A 106 -14.02 10.38 21.37
C ALA A 106 -13.42 9.40 20.36
N ASN A 107 -14.24 8.48 19.84
CA ASN A 107 -13.83 7.54 18.80
C ASN A 107 -13.44 8.25 17.49
N SER A 108 -14.24 9.22 17.04
CA SER A 108 -13.94 10.01 15.83
C SER A 108 -12.67 10.85 15.96
N ILE A 109 -12.43 11.48 17.11
CA ILE A 109 -11.19 12.26 17.33
C ILE A 109 -9.97 11.33 17.35
N ARG A 110 -10.07 10.16 17.99
CA ARG A 110 -8.99 9.16 18.02
C ARG A 110 -8.63 8.70 16.60
N LEU A 111 -9.63 8.35 15.79
CA LEU A 111 -9.44 7.93 14.39
C LEU A 111 -8.73 9.02 13.59
N TRP A 112 -9.21 10.26 13.68
CA TRP A 112 -8.59 11.39 12.98
C TRP A 112 -7.14 11.62 13.40
N LEU A 113 -6.84 11.55 14.71
CA LEU A 113 -5.47 11.70 15.22
C LEU A 113 -4.56 10.57 14.72
N VAL A 114 -5.05 9.32 14.71
CA VAL A 114 -4.31 8.16 14.20
C VAL A 114 -4.02 8.32 12.70
N ASP A 115 -4.97 8.80 11.91
CA ASP A 115 -4.77 9.00 10.47
C ASP A 115 -3.77 10.12 10.19
N VAL A 116 -3.85 11.25 10.90
CA VAL A 116 -2.88 12.35 10.78
C VAL A 116 -1.48 11.91 11.22
N ALA A 117 -1.35 11.19 12.33
CA ALA A 117 -0.07 10.66 12.79
C ALA A 117 0.51 9.63 11.80
N SER A 118 -0.34 8.74 11.27
CA SER A 118 0.03 7.78 10.24
C SER A 118 0.52 8.48 8.97
N PHE A 119 -0.19 9.53 8.53
CA PHE A 119 0.16 10.32 7.36
C PHE A 119 1.52 11.02 7.53
N ALA A 120 1.74 11.67 8.68
CA ALA A 120 2.99 12.35 8.97
C ALA A 120 4.18 11.37 8.97
N PHE A 121 4.01 10.23 9.64
CA PHE A 121 5.04 9.19 9.68
C PHE A 121 5.32 8.60 8.29
N CYS A 122 4.27 8.24 7.54
CA CYS A 122 4.43 7.67 6.20
C CYS A 122 5.10 8.66 5.24
N THR A 123 4.76 9.95 5.33
CA THR A 123 5.37 11.01 4.51
C THR A 123 6.86 11.16 4.82
N PHE A 124 7.22 11.20 6.10
CA PHE A 124 8.63 11.22 6.52
C PHE A 124 9.38 9.98 6.02
N PHE A 125 8.77 8.79 6.16
CA PHE A 125 9.37 7.55 5.72
C PHE A 125 9.53 7.48 4.19
N ALA A 126 8.54 7.97 3.43
CA ALA A 126 8.61 8.07 1.97
C ALA A 126 9.75 9.00 1.53
N TRP A 127 9.89 10.16 2.17
CA TRP A 127 11.02 11.07 1.93
C TRP A 127 12.36 10.37 2.18
N LYS A 128 12.52 9.73 3.35
CA LYS A 128 13.75 9.03 3.70
C LYS A 128 14.06 7.88 2.73
N SER A 129 13.03 7.15 2.30
CA SER A 129 13.17 6.09 1.30
C SER A 129 13.66 6.63 -0.04
N TRP A 130 13.15 7.78 -0.49
CA TRP A 130 13.61 8.41 -1.73
C TRP A 130 15.06 8.90 -1.62
N THR A 131 15.43 9.50 -0.48
CA THR A 131 16.84 9.90 -0.25
C THR A 131 17.77 8.70 -0.29
N LEU A 132 17.35 7.57 0.27
CA LEU A 132 18.16 6.35 0.31
C LEU A 132 18.26 5.70 -1.07
N ALA A 133 17.17 5.72 -1.85
CA ALA A 133 17.16 5.22 -3.22
C ALA A 133 18.09 6.05 -4.13
N HIS A 134 18.06 7.37 -4.00
CA HIS A 134 18.94 8.27 -4.75
C HIS A 134 20.41 8.06 -4.36
N GLU A 135 20.71 8.00 -3.06
CA GLU A 135 22.08 7.74 -2.60
C GLU A 135 22.59 6.39 -3.10
N ALA A 136 21.79 5.34 -2.98
CA ALA A 136 22.17 4.01 -3.47
C ALA A 136 22.40 3.98 -4.99
N TYR A 137 21.70 4.83 -5.74
CA TYR A 137 21.89 4.96 -7.18
C TYR A 137 23.17 5.74 -7.53
N VAL A 138 23.43 6.86 -6.86
CA VAL A 138 24.59 7.72 -7.12
C VAL A 138 25.89 7.07 -6.66
N ASP A 139 25.89 6.52 -5.44
CA ASP A 139 27.07 5.88 -4.86
C ASP A 139 27.28 4.44 -5.37
N GLY A 140 26.35 3.92 -6.18
CA GLY A 140 26.42 2.55 -6.70
C GLY A 140 26.40 1.50 -5.59
N GLN A 141 25.63 1.72 -4.53
CA GLN A 141 25.58 0.81 -3.37
C GLN A 141 25.05 -0.56 -3.80
N VAL A 142 25.85 -1.59 -3.52
CA VAL A 142 25.53 -2.99 -3.80
C VAL A 142 25.42 -3.79 -2.50
N SER A 143 24.62 -4.86 -2.53
CA SER A 143 24.46 -5.70 -1.36
C SER A 143 25.79 -6.33 -0.97
N ASN A 144 26.03 -6.51 0.33
CA ASN A 144 27.25 -7.12 0.87
C ASN A 144 27.35 -8.64 0.61
N SER A 145 26.52 -9.17 -0.28
CA SER A 145 26.53 -10.56 -0.72
C SER A 145 27.49 -10.77 -1.90
N MET A 146 27.92 -12.02 -2.12
CA MET A 146 28.79 -12.42 -3.25
C MET A 146 28.18 -12.09 -4.62
N TRP A 147 26.84 -11.99 -4.70
CA TRP A 147 26.15 -11.62 -5.94
C TRP A 147 26.04 -10.10 -6.15
N SER A 148 26.20 -9.32 -5.08
CA SER A 148 26.25 -7.84 -5.08
C SER A 148 25.22 -7.13 -5.98
N PRO A 149 23.90 -7.44 -5.90
CA PRO A 149 22.90 -6.69 -6.66
C PRO A 149 22.77 -5.24 -6.17
N PRO A 150 22.39 -4.29 -7.04
CA PRO A 150 22.24 -2.88 -6.69
C PRO A 150 21.04 -2.65 -5.74
N LEU A 151 21.25 -1.97 -4.61
CA LEU A 151 20.19 -1.65 -3.65
C LEU A 151 19.23 -0.55 -4.12
N ALA A 152 19.59 0.17 -5.18
CA ALA A 152 18.72 1.18 -5.78
C ALA A 152 17.34 0.62 -6.16
N ILE A 153 17.27 -0.65 -6.60
CA ILE A 153 16.02 -1.31 -6.98
C ILE A 153 15.07 -1.49 -5.79
N PRO A 154 15.44 -2.22 -4.71
CA PRO A 154 14.55 -2.41 -3.56
C PRO A 154 14.21 -1.09 -2.85
N TYR A 155 15.15 -0.15 -2.76
CA TYR A 155 14.86 1.17 -2.17
C TYR A 155 13.93 2.01 -3.04
N GLY A 156 14.04 1.92 -4.37
CA GLY A 156 13.09 2.55 -5.28
C GLY A 156 11.68 2.00 -5.13
N LEU A 157 11.52 0.67 -5.09
CA LEU A 157 10.23 0.02 -4.85
C LEU A 157 9.63 0.38 -3.49
N MET A 158 10.47 0.41 -2.44
CA MET A 158 10.07 0.87 -1.11
C MET A 158 9.58 2.32 -1.14
N ALA A 159 10.33 3.23 -1.77
CA ALA A 159 9.94 4.62 -1.87
C ALA A 159 8.62 4.80 -2.63
N LEU A 160 8.46 4.13 -3.78
CA LEU A 160 7.22 4.17 -4.55
C LEU A 160 6.03 3.63 -3.75
N GLY A 161 6.16 2.45 -3.13
CA GLY A 161 5.09 1.88 -2.31
C GLY A 161 4.66 2.79 -1.16
N MET A 162 5.62 3.43 -0.49
CA MET A 162 5.34 4.37 0.59
C MET A 162 4.70 5.67 0.12
N THR A 163 5.07 6.18 -1.06
CA THR A 163 4.38 7.34 -1.65
C THR A 163 2.92 7.03 -1.99
N LEU A 164 2.64 5.85 -2.56
CA LEU A 164 1.27 5.40 -2.82
C LEU A 164 0.46 5.26 -1.53
N LEU A 165 1.07 4.74 -0.47
CA LEU A 165 0.45 4.66 0.85
C LEU A 165 0.10 6.05 1.41
N CYS A 166 0.98 7.04 1.26
CA CYS A 166 0.70 8.41 1.67
C CYS A 166 -0.52 8.99 0.94
N VAL A 167 -0.60 8.79 -0.38
CA VAL A 167 -1.74 9.23 -1.20
C VAL A 167 -3.03 8.54 -0.72
N GLN A 168 -2.97 7.23 -0.43
CA GLN A 168 -4.11 6.48 0.09
C GLN A 168 -4.61 7.02 1.44
N ILE A 169 -3.70 7.31 2.38
CA ILE A 169 -4.05 7.88 3.69
C ILE A 169 -4.62 9.30 3.51
N LEU A 170 -4.05 10.10 2.61
CA LEU A 170 -4.54 11.44 2.32
C LEU A 170 -5.99 11.42 1.80
N LEU A 171 -6.31 10.50 0.88
CA LEU A 171 -7.69 10.29 0.42
C LEU A 171 -8.63 9.92 1.57
N GLN A 172 -8.21 9.02 2.45
CA GLN A 172 -8.99 8.62 3.63
C GLN A 172 -9.27 9.78 4.58
N ILE A 173 -8.38 10.79 4.67
CA ILE A 173 -8.58 12.00 5.46
C ILE A 173 -9.53 12.97 4.75
N ILE A 174 -9.39 13.15 3.44
CA ILE A 174 -10.16 14.15 2.66
C ILE A 174 -11.62 13.72 2.45
N VAL A 175 -11.88 12.44 2.18
CA VAL A 175 -13.22 11.94 1.84
C VAL A 175 -14.25 12.24 2.95
N PRO A 176 -14.00 11.91 4.24
CA PRO A 176 -14.90 12.26 5.33
C PRO A 176 -15.15 13.78 5.44
N LEU A 177 -14.12 14.60 5.25
CA LEU A 177 -14.23 16.07 5.33
C LEU A 177 -15.13 16.64 4.23
N THR A 178 -15.04 16.10 3.01
CA THR A 178 -15.90 16.52 1.89
C THR A 178 -17.33 16.00 2.01
N SER A 179 -17.54 14.84 2.64
CA SER A 179 -18.88 14.30 2.91
C SER A 179 -19.61 14.97 4.09
N GLY A 180 -18.91 15.81 4.87
CA GLY A 180 -19.39 16.47 6.08
C GLY A 180 -20.48 17.53 5.90
N THR A 181 -20.97 17.81 4.68
CA THR A 181 -22.12 18.70 4.43
C THR A 181 -23.48 17.99 4.59
N ARG A 182 -23.53 16.70 4.95
CA ARG A 182 -24.78 15.99 5.27
C ARG A 182 -24.73 15.29 6.64
N ARG A 183 -24.67 16.07 7.72
CA ARG A 183 -25.11 15.61 9.03
C ARG A 183 -26.21 16.52 9.55
#